data_AF-A0A952UIP3-F1
#
_entry.id   AF-A0A952UIP3-F1
#
_cell.length_a   1.000
_cell.length_b   1.000
_cell.length_c   1.000
_cell.angle_alpha   90.00
_cell.angle_beta   90.00
_cell.angle_gamma   90.00
#
_symmetry.space_group_name_H-M   'P 1'
#
loop_
_entity.id
_entity.type
_entity.pdbx_description
1 polymer ?
#
loop_
_entity_poly.entity_id
_entity_poly.type
_entity_poly.pdbx_seq_one_letter_code
_entity_poly.pdbx_strand_id
1 'polypeptide(L)'
;MSATEYNDILWQLAEHQDAKQIDAFLKQHPELKGELQSRINMIAGLKGVTAAPKRKPERFMPSARPLSAGPPRWAAALAAAILVAGAVFATLGTLRFIESRNAPEPTYDPGQIKPGIEANNGNPQSGGNSLPNPVNNPPTTTGPGDTPPIQAERPVDRRVTLVARQTSLSAALNDVGIQAGIRLESAPGMPDPTIAVDFRDLPALQVLEKLGAELGFTASVQSPDSILLIPARDPNAPGAGTLPGFVEPNSGPGDPDSGLQPIPTGRPGAGEPADRSANR
;
A
#
# COMPACT_ATOMS: atom_id res chain seq x y z
N MET A 1 -1.54 15.95 42.74
CA MET A 1 -2.23 15.93 41.44
C MET A 1 -2.24 14.52 40.90
N SER A 2 -3.39 14.06 40.42
CA SER A 2 -3.52 12.75 39.77
C SER A 2 -2.89 12.78 38.37
N ALA A 3 -2.50 11.61 37.83
CA ALA A 3 -1.95 11.52 36.47
C ALA A 3 -2.91 12.09 35.40
N THR A 4 -4.22 12.00 35.64
CA THR A 4 -5.27 12.58 34.82
C THR A 4 -5.27 14.12 34.85
N GLU A 5 -5.07 14.75 36.00
CA GLU A 5 -5.02 16.23 36.09
C GLU A 5 -3.82 16.81 35.33
N TYR A 6 -2.65 16.16 35.40
CA TYR A 6 -1.50 16.57 34.60
C TYR A 6 -1.76 16.43 33.10
N ASN A 7 -2.47 15.37 32.70
CA ASN A 7 -2.85 15.14 31.31
C ASN A 7 -3.75 16.27 30.78
N ASP A 8 -4.72 16.71 31.57
CA ASP A 8 -5.63 17.80 31.19
C ASP A 8 -4.88 19.13 31.06
N ILE A 9 -4.00 19.44 32.02
CA ILE A 9 -3.17 20.65 32.01
C ILE A 9 -2.24 20.67 30.79
N LEU A 10 -1.59 19.54 30.49
CA LEU A 10 -0.71 19.41 29.32
C LEU A 10 -1.46 19.62 28.01
N TRP A 11 -2.70 19.12 27.88
CA TRP A 11 -3.55 19.39 26.72
C TRP A 11 -3.90 20.87 26.58
N GLN A 12 -4.31 21.52 27.67
CA GLN A 12 -4.63 22.96 27.66
C GLN A 12 -3.43 23.83 27.29
N LEU A 13 -2.26 23.56 27.87
CA LEU A 13 -1.01 24.26 27.55
C LEU A 13 -0.63 24.10 26.08
N ALA A 14 -0.75 22.88 25.54
CA ALA A 14 -0.45 22.60 24.15
C ALA A 14 -1.43 23.26 23.17
N GLU A 15 -2.70 23.41 23.56
CA GLU A 15 -3.74 24.04 22.74
C GLU A 15 -3.58 25.57 22.64
N HIS A 16 -3.31 26.22 23.79
CA HIS A 16 -3.18 27.68 23.89
C HIS A 16 -1.79 28.21 23.50
N GLN A 17 -0.73 27.42 23.66
CA GLN A 17 0.65 27.77 23.34
C GLN A 17 1.13 29.11 23.93
N ASP A 18 0.69 29.46 25.15
CA ASP A 18 1.19 30.65 25.85
C ASP A 18 2.61 30.39 26.38
N ALA A 19 3.60 31.06 25.78
CA ALA A 19 5.01 30.91 26.12
C ALA A 19 5.31 31.15 27.60
N LYS A 20 4.58 32.06 28.26
CA LYS A 20 4.81 32.37 29.68
C LYS A 20 4.33 31.24 30.60
N GLN A 21 3.19 30.63 30.28
CA GLN A 21 2.63 29.52 31.05
C GLN A 21 3.44 28.25 30.85
N ILE A 22 3.90 28.00 29.61
CA ILE A 22 4.79 26.88 29.30
C ILE A 22 6.10 26.99 30.08
N ASP A 23 6.75 28.15 30.10
CA ASP A 23 8.01 28.33 30.84
C ASP A 23 7.81 28.19 32.36
N ALA A 24 6.73 28.74 32.91
CA ALA A 24 6.37 28.58 34.32
C ALA A 24 6.11 27.11 34.69
N PHE A 25 5.39 26.39 33.83
CA PHE A 25 5.09 24.97 34.03
C PHE A 25 6.36 24.11 33.94
N LEU A 26 7.22 24.34 32.95
CA LEU A 26 8.48 23.59 32.78
C LEU A 26 9.50 23.84 33.89
N LYS A 27 9.45 25.02 34.54
CA LYS A 27 10.24 25.28 35.76
C LYS A 27 9.79 24.43 36.93
N GLN A 28 8.50 24.11 37.01
CA GLN A 28 7.92 23.29 38.09
C GLN A 28 7.98 21.79 37.77
N HIS A 29 7.85 21.42 36.50
CA HIS A 29 7.76 20.03 36.01
C HIS A 29 8.70 19.76 34.82
N PRO A 30 10.04 19.77 35.04
CA PRO A 30 11.01 19.55 33.97
C PRO A 30 10.90 18.16 33.33
N GLU A 31 10.42 17.16 34.05
CA GLU A 31 10.19 15.79 33.58
C GLU A 31 9.11 15.68 32.51
N LEU A 32 8.12 16.59 32.50
CA LEU A 32 6.99 16.57 31.56
C LEU A 32 7.31 17.30 30.24
N LYS A 33 8.53 17.82 30.07
CA LYS A 33 8.94 18.57 28.88
C LYS A 33 8.76 17.78 27.58
N GLY A 34 9.15 16.51 27.58
CA GLY A 34 9.04 15.64 26.40
C GLY A 34 7.58 15.40 25.99
N GLU A 35 6.70 15.18 26.97
CA GLU A 35 5.28 14.94 26.74
C GLU A 35 4.56 16.20 26.24
N LEU A 36 4.86 17.37 26.82
CA LEU A 36 4.32 18.65 26.38
C LEU A 36 4.69 18.94 24.91
N GLN A 37 5.96 18.75 24.54
CA GLN A 37 6.42 18.96 23.17
C GLN A 37 5.73 18.01 22.17
N SER A 38 5.53 16.75 22.56
CA SER A 38 4.80 15.77 21.74
C SER A 38 3.37 16.22 21.44
N ARG A 39 2.66 16.73 22.46
CA ARG A 39 1.29 17.24 22.32
C ARG A 39 1.22 18.50 21.46
N ILE A 40 2.16 19.43 21.62
CA ILE A 40 2.27 20.62 20.76
C ILE A 40 2.41 20.21 19.30
N ASN A 41 3.31 19.26 18.99
CA ASN A 41 3.53 18.78 17.62
C ASN A 41 2.27 18.10 17.05
N MET A 42 1.55 17.33 17.87
CA MET A 42 0.30 16.68 17.47
C MET A 42 -0.78 17.70 17.11
N ILE A 43 -0.99 18.71 17.97
CA ILE A 43 -1.96 19.78 17.72
C ILE A 43 -1.55 20.62 16.50
N ALA A 44 -0.26 20.91 16.33
CA ALA A 44 0.25 21.61 15.16
C ALA A 44 0.01 20.81 13.87
N GLY A 45 0.20 19.49 13.92
CA GLY A 45 -0.14 18.58 12.83
C GLY A 45 -1.62 18.64 12.45
N LEU A 46 -2.51 18.59 13.44
CA LEU A 46 -3.97 18.66 13.24
C LEU A 46 -4.44 20.03 12.72
N LYS A 47 -3.93 21.13 13.28
CA LYS A 47 -4.22 22.50 12.81
C LYS A 47 -3.61 22.77 11.41
N GLY A 48 -2.49 22.10 11.09
CA GLY A 48 -1.79 22.21 9.81
C GLY A 48 -2.44 21.45 8.66
N VAL A 49 -3.38 20.52 8.92
CA VAL A 49 -4.22 19.91 7.87
C VAL A 49 -5.30 20.90 7.42
N THR A 50 -4.88 22.03 6.88
CA THR A 50 -5.78 22.86 6.06
C THR A 50 -6.09 22.04 4.81
N ALA A 51 -7.36 21.74 4.57
CA ALA A 51 -7.82 20.99 3.41
C ALA A 51 -7.09 21.50 2.16
N ALA A 52 -6.27 20.64 1.55
CA ALA A 52 -5.56 20.98 0.34
C ALA A 52 -6.58 21.57 -0.65
N PRO A 53 -6.29 22.70 -1.32
CA PRO A 53 -7.23 23.31 -2.25
C PRO A 53 -7.64 22.22 -3.23
N LYS A 54 -8.96 21.93 -3.30
CA LYS A 54 -9.53 20.93 -4.20
C LYS A 54 -9.06 21.26 -5.62
N ARG A 55 -7.95 20.67 -6.05
CA ARG A 55 -7.53 20.71 -7.45
C ARG A 55 -8.65 20.02 -8.19
N LYS A 56 -9.31 20.77 -9.08
CA LYS A 56 -10.30 20.18 -9.99
C LYS A 56 -9.59 18.99 -10.65
N PRO A 57 -10.16 17.77 -10.62
CA PRO A 57 -9.53 16.62 -11.25
C PRO A 57 -9.30 16.97 -12.72
N GLU A 58 -8.03 16.92 -13.15
CA GLU A 58 -7.70 17.06 -14.55
C GLU A 58 -8.47 15.98 -15.30
N ARG A 59 -9.33 16.41 -16.22
CA ARG A 59 -10.18 15.53 -16.99
C ARG A 59 -9.26 14.59 -17.76
N PHE A 60 -9.30 13.31 -17.41
CA PHE A 60 -8.53 12.26 -18.05
C PHE A 60 -8.98 12.18 -19.52
N MET A 61 -8.24 12.84 -20.42
CA MET A 61 -8.40 12.63 -21.85
C MET A 61 -7.42 11.51 -22.22
N PRO A 62 -7.88 10.28 -22.52
CA PRO A 62 -7.00 9.26 -23.07
C PRO A 62 -6.48 9.77 -24.41
N SER A 63 -5.24 10.27 -24.43
CA SER A 63 -4.57 10.55 -25.68
C SER A 63 -4.35 9.21 -26.38
N ALA A 64 -5.04 8.99 -27.50
CA ALA A 64 -4.88 7.83 -28.35
C ALA A 64 -3.51 7.89 -29.04
N ARG A 65 -2.46 7.50 -28.32
CA ARG A 65 -1.13 7.32 -28.89
C ARG A 65 -0.85 5.82 -28.92
N PRO A 66 -1.05 5.13 -30.05
CA PRO A 66 -0.57 3.77 -30.20
C PRO A 66 0.96 3.82 -30.24
N LEU A 67 1.59 3.62 -29.09
CA LEU A 67 3.02 3.30 -29.01
C LEU A 67 3.18 1.88 -29.54
N SER A 68 3.39 1.75 -30.84
CA SER A 68 4.02 0.53 -31.39
C SER A 68 5.48 0.54 -30.95
N ALA A 69 5.72 0.16 -29.70
CA ALA A 69 7.04 -0.14 -29.19
C ALA A 69 7.40 -1.53 -29.72
N GLY A 70 8.12 -1.57 -30.84
CA GLY A 70 8.74 -2.81 -31.30
C GLY A 70 9.61 -3.40 -30.19
N PRO A 71 9.72 -4.75 -30.09
CA PRO A 71 10.48 -5.37 -29.03
C PRO A 71 11.93 -4.86 -29.07
N PRO A 72 12.52 -4.52 -27.92
CA PRO A 72 13.84 -3.94 -27.88
C PRO A 72 14.86 -4.96 -28.41
N ARG A 73 15.91 -4.47 -29.10
CA ARG A 73 16.87 -5.33 -29.82
C ARG A 73 17.56 -6.40 -28.94
N TRP A 74 17.60 -6.23 -27.62
CA TRP A 74 18.12 -7.23 -26.69
C TRP A 74 17.19 -8.45 -26.50
N ALA A 75 15.89 -8.32 -26.80
CA ALA A 75 14.93 -9.42 -26.70
C ALA A 75 15.26 -10.56 -27.69
N ALA A 76 15.83 -10.24 -28.86
CA ALA A 76 16.30 -11.24 -29.82
C ALA A 76 17.48 -12.06 -29.27
N ALA A 77 18.38 -11.43 -28.50
CA ALA A 77 19.53 -12.11 -27.91
C ALA A 77 19.11 -13.10 -26.80
N LEU A 78 18.11 -12.74 -25.99
CA LEU A 78 17.56 -13.65 -24.97
C LEU A 78 16.83 -14.85 -25.59
N ALA A 79 16.06 -14.63 -26.67
CA ALA A 79 15.38 -15.73 -27.36
C ALA A 79 16.38 -16.75 -27.92
N ALA A 80 17.52 -16.29 -28.47
CA ALA A 80 18.59 -17.16 -28.94
C ALA A 80 19.26 -17.93 -27.77
N ALA A 81 19.51 -17.27 -26.63
CA ALA A 81 20.11 -17.91 -25.46
C ALA A 81 19.23 -19.02 -24.88
N ILE A 82 17.91 -18.83 -24.84
CA ILE A 82 16.96 -19.85 -24.36
C ILE A 82 16.96 -21.08 -25.28
N LEU A 83 17.02 -20.90 -26.60
CA LEU A 83 17.08 -22.01 -27.54
C LEU A 83 18.36 -22.85 -27.38
N VAL A 84 19.51 -22.20 -27.18
CA VAL A 84 20.78 -22.90 -26.95
C VAL A 84 20.77 -23.64 -25.61
N ALA A 85 20.28 -23.01 -24.53
CA ALA A 85 20.16 -23.66 -23.23
C ALA A 85 19.20 -24.86 -23.29
N GLY A 86 18.07 -24.72 -23.98
CA GLY A 86 17.10 -25.80 -24.18
C GLY A 86 17.69 -27.01 -24.92
N ALA A 87 18.51 -26.78 -25.96
CA ALA A 87 19.19 -27.85 -26.69
C ALA A 87 20.18 -28.62 -25.80
N VAL A 88 20.92 -27.93 -24.94
CA VAL A 88 21.85 -28.58 -23.98
C VAL A 88 21.09 -29.42 -22.97
N PHE A 89 20.00 -28.89 -22.38
CA PHE A 89 19.17 -29.64 -21.44
C PHE A 89 18.47 -30.85 -22.07
N ALA A 90 17.96 -30.72 -23.29
CA ALA A 90 17.36 -31.84 -24.02
C ALA A 90 18.38 -32.96 -24.27
N THR A 91 19.62 -32.61 -24.65
CA THR A 91 20.69 -33.58 -24.89
C THR A 91 21.08 -34.32 -23.61
N LEU A 92 21.30 -33.59 -22.51
CA LEU A 92 21.61 -34.19 -21.19
C LEU A 92 20.47 -35.07 -20.66
N GLY A 93 19.22 -34.63 -20.85
CA GLY A 93 18.03 -35.40 -20.46
C GLY A 93 17.93 -36.73 -21.21
N THR A 94 18.17 -36.73 -22.53
CA THR A 94 18.18 -37.97 -23.33
C THR A 94 19.29 -38.94 -22.92
N LEU A 95 20.49 -38.44 -22.61
CA LEU A 95 21.59 -39.26 -22.11
C LEU A 95 21.23 -39.94 -20.78
N ARG A 96 20.68 -39.18 -19.83
CA ARG A 96 20.25 -39.71 -18.53
C ARG A 96 19.09 -40.70 -18.64
N PHE A 97 18.18 -40.48 -19.58
CA PHE A 97 17.05 -41.39 -19.81
C PHE A 97 17.47 -42.73 -20.43
N ILE A 98 18.47 -42.72 -21.32
CA ILE A 98 19.03 -43.96 -21.87
C ILE A 98 19.82 -44.72 -20.78
N GLU A 99 20.59 -43.99 -19.96
CA GLU A 99 21.35 -44.56 -18.86
C GLU A 99 20.44 -45.22 -17.81
N SER A 100 19.29 -44.61 -17.49
CA SER A 100 18.33 -45.19 -16.53
C SER A 100 17.60 -46.43 -17.06
N ARG A 101 17.42 -46.58 -18.38
CA ARG A 101 16.84 -47.80 -18.97
C ARG A 101 17.81 -48.97 -19.02
N ASN A 102 19.11 -48.69 -19.02
CA ASN A 102 20.15 -49.73 -19.02
C ASN A 102 20.69 -50.02 -17.62
N ALA A 103 20.11 -49.43 -16.58
CA ALA A 103 20.48 -49.74 -15.20
C ALA A 103 20.13 -51.22 -14.93
N PRO A 104 21.09 -52.04 -14.47
CA PRO A 104 20.82 -53.43 -14.12
C PRO A 104 19.73 -53.45 -13.04
N GLU A 105 18.73 -54.33 -13.21
CA GLU A 105 17.70 -54.53 -12.19
C GLU A 105 18.37 -54.73 -10.83
N PRO A 106 17.92 -54.02 -9.78
CA PRO A 106 18.46 -54.25 -8.46
C PRO A 106 18.14 -55.69 -8.08
N THR A 107 19.17 -56.54 -8.05
CA THR A 107 19.08 -57.90 -7.53
C THR A 107 18.61 -57.80 -6.08
N TYR A 108 17.33 -58.07 -5.86
CA TYR A 108 16.74 -58.16 -4.54
C TYR A 108 17.36 -59.36 -3.84
N ASP A 109 18.21 -59.10 -2.85
CA ASP A 109 18.71 -60.14 -1.94
C ASP A 109 17.58 -60.49 -0.95
N PRO A 110 17.00 -61.71 -0.99
CA PRO A 110 15.85 -62.07 -0.17
C PRO A 110 16.17 -62.26 1.33
N GLY A 111 17.36 -61.85 1.80
CA GLY A 111 17.80 -62.01 3.19
C GLY A 111 17.55 -60.85 4.16
N GLN A 112 17.19 -59.64 3.71
CA GLN A 112 17.04 -58.49 4.63
C GLN A 112 15.60 -58.28 5.12
N ILE A 113 15.24 -59.06 6.14
CA ILE A 113 14.09 -58.79 7.01
C ILE A 113 14.46 -57.59 7.90
N LYS A 114 14.03 -56.38 7.54
CA LYS A 114 14.07 -55.23 8.47
C LYS A 114 12.98 -55.42 9.54
N PRO A 115 13.32 -55.42 10.84
CA PRO A 115 12.33 -55.44 11.90
C PRO A 115 11.73 -54.04 12.12
N GLY A 116 10.41 -53.99 12.30
CA GLY A 116 9.73 -52.96 13.10
C GLY A 116 9.31 -51.68 12.37
N ILE A 117 8.13 -51.70 11.76
CA ILE A 117 7.31 -50.49 11.65
C ILE A 117 6.54 -50.40 12.98
N GLU A 118 7.07 -49.63 13.94
CA GLU A 118 6.26 -49.18 15.07
C GLU A 118 5.22 -48.19 14.54
N ALA A 119 3.95 -48.56 14.70
CA ALA A 119 2.82 -47.67 14.52
C ALA A 119 2.87 -46.58 15.60
N ASN A 120 3.39 -45.40 15.25
CA ASN A 120 3.28 -44.22 16.10
C ASN A 120 1.85 -43.65 15.97
N ASN A 121 0.96 -44.17 16.82
CA ASN A 121 -0.37 -43.60 17.06
C ASN A 121 -0.24 -42.19 17.63
N GLY A 122 -1.13 -41.31 17.16
CA GLY A 122 -1.01 -39.87 17.29
C GLY A 122 -0.89 -39.32 18.72
N ASN A 123 -0.13 -38.24 18.79
CA ASN A 123 -0.29 -37.20 19.80
C ASN A 123 -0.05 -35.84 19.11
N PRO A 124 -1.04 -34.93 19.01
CA PRO A 124 -0.80 -33.57 18.56
C PRO A 124 -0.04 -32.84 19.68
N GLN A 125 1.28 -32.82 19.55
CA GLN A 125 2.15 -32.11 20.47
C GLN A 125 2.00 -30.61 20.18
N SER A 126 1.25 -29.91 21.04
CA SER A 126 1.28 -28.46 21.18
C SER A 126 2.73 -28.00 21.38
N GLY A 127 3.36 -27.55 20.29
CA GLY A 127 4.66 -26.91 20.31
C GLY A 127 4.53 -25.52 20.92
N GLY A 128 4.88 -25.42 22.21
CA GLY A 128 4.93 -24.17 22.94
C GLY A 128 5.85 -23.15 22.28
N ASN A 129 5.32 -21.94 22.14
CA ASN A 129 6.06 -20.69 22.01
C ASN A 129 7.30 -20.70 22.91
N SER A 130 8.48 -20.69 22.30
CA SER A 130 9.70 -20.19 22.93
C SER A 130 10.22 -19.07 22.04
N LEU A 131 9.77 -17.84 22.32
CA LEU A 131 10.40 -16.64 21.77
C LEU A 131 11.85 -16.60 22.26
N PRO A 132 12.84 -16.34 21.39
CA PRO A 132 14.14 -15.87 21.84
C PRO A 132 13.96 -14.47 22.44
N ASN A 133 14.27 -14.31 23.73
CA ASN A 133 14.42 -12.99 24.33
C ASN A 133 15.44 -12.18 23.52
N PRO A 134 15.15 -10.93 23.11
CA PRO A 134 16.19 -10.05 22.60
C PRO A 134 17.13 -9.67 23.75
N VAL A 135 18.40 -10.08 23.60
CA VAL A 135 19.50 -9.63 24.45
C VAL A 135 19.63 -8.11 24.28
N ASN A 136 19.33 -7.39 25.35
CA ASN A 136 19.46 -5.96 25.45
C ASN A 136 20.95 -5.62 25.69
N ASN A 137 21.74 -5.54 24.63
CA ASN A 137 23.10 -4.99 24.70
C ASN A 137 23.03 -3.48 24.47
N PRO A 138 23.37 -2.63 25.46
CA PRO A 138 23.62 -1.21 25.18
C PRO A 138 24.94 -1.08 24.42
N PRO A 139 25.02 -0.37 23.28
CA PRO A 139 26.30 -0.07 22.67
C PRO A 139 27.01 1.04 23.44
N THR A 140 28.11 0.63 24.06
CA THR A 140 29.16 1.42 24.68
C THR A 140 29.89 2.28 23.64
N THR A 141 29.93 3.59 23.90
CA THR A 141 31.01 4.56 23.61
C THR A 141 31.40 4.84 22.15
N THR A 142 31.07 6.08 21.77
CA THR A 142 31.64 6.92 20.69
C THR A 142 33.17 6.81 20.52
N GLY A 143 33.60 6.38 19.33
CA GLY A 143 34.92 6.65 18.78
C GLY A 143 34.78 7.49 17.49
N PRO A 144 35.66 8.46 17.22
CA PRO A 144 35.56 9.34 16.07
C PRO A 144 36.01 8.61 14.79
N GLY A 145 35.05 8.34 13.91
CA GLY A 145 35.22 7.63 12.65
C GLY A 145 33.86 7.47 11.99
N ASP A 146 33.25 8.59 11.63
CA ASP A 146 31.88 8.69 11.09
C ASP A 146 31.75 8.00 9.73
N THR A 147 31.53 6.69 9.73
CA THR A 147 30.60 6.09 8.78
C THR A 147 29.20 6.18 9.39
N PRO A 148 28.23 6.84 8.72
CA PRO A 148 26.86 6.87 9.22
C PRO A 148 26.38 5.43 9.47
N PRO A 149 25.66 5.17 10.56
CA PRO A 149 25.13 3.84 10.82
C PRO A 149 24.32 3.42 9.60
N ILE A 150 24.70 2.31 8.97
CA ILE A 150 23.93 1.67 7.91
C ILE A 150 22.58 1.33 8.55
N GLN A 151 21.58 2.17 8.31
CA GLN A 151 20.22 1.92 8.78
C GLN A 151 19.79 0.60 8.14
N ALA A 152 19.50 -0.40 8.97
CA ALA A 152 18.94 -1.65 8.49
C ALA A 152 17.68 -1.33 7.69
N GLU A 153 17.67 -1.73 6.42
CA GLU A 153 16.55 -1.49 5.52
C GLU A 153 15.31 -2.17 6.10
N ARG A 154 14.23 -1.41 6.31
CA ARG A 154 13.01 -1.98 6.90
C ARG A 154 12.38 -2.95 5.89
N PRO A 155 11.83 -4.09 6.32
CA PRO A 155 11.21 -5.06 5.40
C PRO A 155 10.12 -4.45 4.49
N VAL A 156 9.38 -3.47 4.99
CA VAL A 156 8.35 -2.73 4.23
C VAL A 156 8.90 -1.87 3.08
N ASP A 157 10.16 -1.46 3.16
CA ASP A 157 10.84 -0.64 2.14
C ASP A 157 11.50 -1.50 1.07
N ARG A 158 11.54 -2.83 1.27
CA ARG A 158 12.16 -3.79 0.34
C ARG A 158 11.45 -3.76 -1.01
N ARG A 159 12.26 -3.72 -2.07
CA ARG A 159 11.77 -3.74 -3.46
C ARG A 159 11.28 -5.12 -3.84
N VAL A 160 10.07 -5.18 -4.40
CA VAL A 160 9.40 -6.40 -4.84
C VAL A 160 8.96 -6.29 -6.30
N THR A 161 8.79 -7.44 -6.94
CA THR A 161 8.27 -7.53 -8.30
C THR A 161 7.05 -8.45 -8.30
N LEU A 162 5.89 -7.87 -8.63
CA LEU A 162 4.61 -8.56 -8.71
C LEU A 162 4.13 -8.57 -10.16
N VAL A 163 4.15 -9.73 -10.79
CA VAL A 163 3.59 -9.95 -12.13
C VAL A 163 2.47 -10.98 -12.00
N ALA A 164 1.24 -10.50 -11.95
CA ALA A 164 0.04 -11.34 -11.81
C ALA A 164 -0.80 -11.26 -13.10
N ARG A 165 -1.22 -12.42 -13.60
CA ARG A 165 -2.11 -12.52 -14.77
C ARG A 165 -3.23 -13.48 -14.42
N GLN A 166 -4.41 -12.94 -14.11
CA GLN A 166 -5.57 -13.72 -13.66
C GLN A 166 -5.29 -14.50 -12.36
N THR A 167 -4.62 -13.87 -11.40
CA THR A 167 -4.33 -14.45 -10.09
C THR A 167 -5.32 -13.92 -9.06
N SER A 168 -5.68 -14.72 -8.04
CA SER A 168 -6.47 -14.20 -6.90
C SER A 168 -5.68 -13.12 -6.15
N LEU A 169 -6.37 -12.12 -5.62
CA LEU A 169 -5.76 -11.07 -4.81
C LEU A 169 -5.01 -11.66 -3.62
N SER A 170 -5.60 -12.66 -2.95
CA SER A 170 -5.00 -13.38 -1.83
C SER A 170 -3.63 -13.99 -2.17
N ALA A 171 -3.52 -14.66 -3.32
CA ALA A 171 -2.27 -15.26 -3.77
C ALA A 171 -1.24 -14.19 -4.17
N ALA A 172 -1.66 -13.14 -4.87
CA ALA A 172 -0.78 -12.04 -5.24
C ALA A 172 -0.22 -11.29 -4.02
N LEU A 173 -1.06 -11.07 -3.00
CA LEU A 173 -0.64 -10.48 -1.72
C LEU A 173 0.33 -11.41 -0.98
N ASN A 174 0.05 -12.71 -0.92
CA ASN A 174 0.96 -13.68 -0.31
C ASN A 174 2.35 -13.67 -0.98
N ASP A 175 2.41 -13.57 -2.31
CA ASP A 175 3.68 -13.45 -3.04
C ASP A 175 4.45 -12.17 -2.67
N VAL A 176 3.76 -11.04 -2.52
CA VAL A 176 4.36 -9.79 -2.03
C VAL A 176 4.90 -9.96 -0.61
N GLY A 177 4.13 -10.61 0.26
CA GLY A 177 4.52 -10.92 1.64
C GLY A 177 5.81 -11.73 1.72
N ILE A 178 5.90 -12.80 0.92
CA ILE A 178 7.08 -13.68 0.84
C ILE A 178 8.30 -12.92 0.30
N GLN A 179 8.14 -12.12 -0.76
CA GLN A 179 9.26 -11.38 -1.35
C GLN A 179 9.80 -10.27 -0.43
N ALA A 180 8.90 -9.55 0.25
CA ALA A 180 9.26 -8.48 1.17
C ALA A 180 9.75 -9.00 2.54
N GLY A 181 9.34 -10.21 2.93
CA GLY A 181 9.58 -10.75 4.27
C GLY A 181 8.62 -10.17 5.31
N ILE A 182 7.39 -9.81 4.91
CA ILE A 182 6.35 -9.25 5.77
C ILE A 182 5.16 -10.21 5.87
N ARG A 183 4.53 -10.24 7.04
CA ARG A 183 3.26 -10.94 7.25
C ARG A 183 2.12 -10.01 6.85
N LEU A 184 1.27 -10.49 5.96
CA LEU A 184 0.04 -9.79 5.59
C LEU A 184 -1.14 -10.49 6.26
N GLU A 185 -1.91 -9.73 7.02
CA GLU A 185 -3.14 -10.20 7.65
C GLU A 185 -4.34 -9.53 7.01
N SER A 186 -5.28 -10.33 6.51
CA SER A 186 -6.51 -9.82 5.90
C SER A 186 -7.61 -9.73 6.95
N ALA A 187 -8.25 -8.57 7.05
CA ALA A 187 -9.43 -8.42 7.91
C ALA A 187 -10.59 -9.30 7.41
N PRO A 188 -11.50 -9.74 8.31
CA PRO A 188 -12.70 -10.47 7.93
C PRO A 188 -13.52 -9.72 6.88
N GLY A 189 -14.02 -10.42 5.86
CA GLY A 189 -14.82 -9.82 4.78
C GLY A 189 -14.01 -9.15 3.67
N MET A 190 -12.68 -9.33 3.62
CA MET A 190 -11.88 -8.87 2.49
C MET A 190 -12.32 -9.56 1.18
N PRO A 191 -12.62 -8.81 0.10
CA PRO A 191 -12.91 -9.39 -1.20
C PRO A 191 -11.65 -10.02 -1.81
N ASP A 192 -11.81 -11.15 -2.52
CA ASP A 192 -10.71 -11.82 -3.22
C ASP A 192 -10.94 -11.86 -4.74
N PRO A 193 -10.90 -10.69 -5.43
CA PRO A 193 -11.09 -10.64 -6.87
C PRO A 193 -9.89 -11.22 -7.62
N THR A 194 -10.12 -11.66 -8.84
CA THR A 194 -9.04 -12.00 -9.77
C THR A 194 -8.45 -10.72 -10.36
N ILE A 195 -7.13 -10.58 -10.30
CA ILE A 195 -6.40 -9.36 -10.71
C ILE A 195 -5.38 -9.64 -11.81
N ALA A 196 -5.02 -8.58 -12.54
CA ALA A 196 -3.94 -8.59 -13.53
C ALA A 196 -3.10 -7.31 -13.39
N VAL A 197 -1.90 -7.44 -12.86
CA VAL A 197 -1.00 -6.30 -12.56
C VAL A 197 0.46 -6.63 -12.90
N ASP A 198 1.24 -5.63 -13.27
CA ASP A 198 2.68 -5.73 -13.52
C ASP A 198 3.41 -4.59 -12.79
N PHE A 199 3.85 -4.87 -11.56
CA PHE A 199 4.67 -3.97 -10.75
C PHE A 199 6.09 -4.51 -10.68
N ARG A 200 7.08 -3.65 -10.96
CA ARG A 200 8.49 -4.03 -11.01
C ARG A 200 9.32 -3.09 -10.16
N ASP A 201 10.16 -3.67 -9.32
CA ASP A 201 11.15 -2.95 -8.52
C ASP A 201 10.55 -1.81 -7.66
N LEU A 202 9.36 -2.04 -7.10
CA LEU A 202 8.67 -1.08 -6.24
C LEU A 202 8.76 -1.52 -4.77
N PRO A 203 8.84 -0.59 -3.81
CA PRO A 203 8.72 -0.91 -2.40
C PRO A 203 7.41 -1.64 -2.10
N ALA A 204 7.46 -2.66 -1.24
CA ALA A 204 6.30 -3.47 -0.90
C ALA A 204 5.11 -2.63 -0.43
N LEU A 205 5.34 -1.65 0.44
CA LEU A 205 4.30 -0.74 0.91
C LEU A 205 3.63 0.02 -0.24
N GLN A 206 4.40 0.49 -1.23
CA GLN A 206 3.88 1.23 -2.37
C GLN A 206 3.05 0.33 -3.30
N VAL A 207 3.43 -0.95 -3.45
CA VAL A 207 2.62 -1.94 -4.19
C VAL A 207 1.27 -2.16 -3.50
N LEU A 208 1.28 -2.33 -2.18
CA LEU A 208 0.07 -2.51 -1.38
C LEU A 208 -0.85 -1.29 -1.40
N GLU A 209 -0.30 -0.07 -1.35
CA GLU A 209 -1.07 1.17 -1.47
C GLU A 209 -1.75 1.30 -2.84
N LYS A 210 -1.03 0.96 -3.92
CA LYS A 210 -1.59 1.01 -5.28
C LYS A 210 -2.68 -0.04 -5.49
N LEU A 211 -2.45 -1.28 -5.05
CA LEU A 211 -3.47 -2.33 -5.08
C LEU A 211 -4.69 -1.95 -4.23
N GLY A 212 -4.45 -1.39 -3.04
CA GLY A 212 -5.50 -0.94 -2.14
C GLY A 212 -6.38 0.15 -2.73
N ALA A 213 -5.76 1.14 -3.39
CA ALA A 213 -6.49 2.21 -4.07
C ALA A 213 -7.37 1.70 -5.23
N GLU A 214 -6.91 0.68 -5.96
CA GLU A 214 -7.67 0.09 -7.08
C GLU A 214 -8.78 -0.85 -6.63
N LEU A 215 -8.52 -1.66 -5.59
CA LEU A 215 -9.41 -2.75 -5.15
C LEU A 215 -10.24 -2.39 -3.92
N GLY A 216 -10.05 -1.19 -3.36
CA GLY A 216 -10.83 -0.68 -2.24
C GLY A 216 -10.45 -1.29 -0.90
N PHE A 217 -9.15 -1.35 -0.59
CA PHE A 217 -8.65 -1.67 0.75
C PHE A 217 -7.52 -0.71 1.16
N THR A 218 -7.24 -0.64 2.45
CA THR A 218 -6.16 0.18 3.02
C THR A 218 -5.18 -0.74 3.74
N ALA A 219 -3.89 -0.56 3.48
CA ALA A 219 -2.82 -1.24 4.20
C ALA A 219 -2.41 -0.44 5.44
N SER A 220 -2.45 -1.06 6.62
CA SER A 220 -2.10 -0.47 7.90
C SER A 220 -0.93 -1.24 8.52
N VAL A 221 0.20 -0.56 8.73
CA VAL A 221 1.39 -1.15 9.37
C VAL A 221 1.11 -1.35 10.86
N GLN A 222 1.05 -2.59 11.33
CA GLN A 222 0.89 -2.89 12.76
C GLN A 222 2.25 -3.00 13.46
N SER A 223 3.22 -3.62 12.79
CA SER A 223 4.58 -3.81 13.27
C SER A 223 5.56 -3.75 12.10
N PRO A 224 6.89 -3.71 12.34
CA PRO A 224 7.88 -3.66 11.26
C PRO A 224 7.74 -4.79 10.22
N ASP A 225 7.21 -5.93 10.65
CA ASP A 225 7.09 -7.15 9.86
C ASP A 225 5.63 -7.60 9.66
N SER A 226 4.64 -6.79 10.07
CA SER A 226 3.21 -7.12 9.95
C SER A 226 2.37 -5.95 9.44
N ILE A 227 1.56 -6.22 8.42
CA ILE A 227 0.62 -5.28 7.83
C ILE A 227 -0.78 -5.89 7.85
N LEU A 228 -1.73 -5.14 8.41
CA LEU A 228 -3.16 -5.44 8.37
C LEU A 228 -3.80 -4.77 7.17
N LEU A 229 -4.55 -5.54 6.41
CA LEU A 229 -5.28 -5.08 5.23
C LEU A 229 -6.77 -4.95 5.58
N ILE A 230 -7.30 -3.74 5.47
CA ILE A 230 -8.66 -3.38 5.89
C ILE A 230 -9.48 -3.00 4.66
N PRO A 231 -10.62 -3.64 4.39
CA PRO A 231 -11.49 -3.24 3.28
C PRO A 231 -12.02 -1.82 3.51
N ALA A 232 -11.92 -0.96 2.50
CA ALA A 232 -12.40 0.42 2.55
C ALA A 232 -13.92 0.53 2.35
N ARG A 233 -14.55 -0.53 1.83
CA ARG A 233 -16.01 -0.68 1.72
C ARG A 233 -16.44 -1.83 2.62
N ASP A 234 -17.33 -1.56 3.55
CA ASP A 234 -17.97 -2.62 4.32
C ASP A 234 -18.91 -3.41 3.40
N PRO A 235 -18.66 -4.71 3.13
CA PRO A 235 -19.53 -5.53 2.29
C PRO A 235 -20.91 -5.77 2.92
N ASN A 236 -21.06 -5.52 4.23
CA ASN A 236 -22.33 -5.64 4.96
C ASN A 236 -23.06 -4.31 5.12
N ALA A 237 -22.51 -3.19 4.62
CA ALA A 237 -23.25 -1.94 4.60
C ALA A 237 -24.49 -2.12 3.68
N PRO A 238 -25.72 -1.93 4.20
CA PRO A 238 -26.93 -2.05 3.39
C PRO A 238 -26.84 -1.02 2.29
N GLY A 239 -26.69 -1.50 1.05
CA GLY A 239 -26.66 -0.75 -0.21
C GLY A 239 -26.15 0.67 -0.11
N ALA A 240 -24.95 0.93 -0.64
CA ALA A 240 -24.56 2.28 -1.05
C ALA A 240 -25.48 2.77 -2.19
N GLY A 241 -26.75 2.98 -1.86
CA GLY A 241 -27.64 3.87 -2.55
C GLY A 241 -27.00 5.24 -2.47
N THR A 242 -26.78 5.81 -3.64
CA THR A 242 -26.97 7.21 -3.94
C THR A 242 -27.01 8.08 -2.68
N LEU A 243 -25.87 8.69 -2.35
CA LEU A 243 -25.80 9.75 -1.33
C LEU A 243 -27.00 10.69 -1.55
N PRO A 244 -27.85 10.96 -0.54
CA PRO A 244 -28.95 11.90 -0.68
C PRO A 244 -28.35 13.29 -0.91
N GLY A 245 -28.32 13.71 -2.16
CA GLY A 245 -27.74 14.99 -2.59
C GLY A 245 -26.87 14.93 -3.84
N PHE A 246 -26.52 13.75 -4.35
CA PHE A 246 -25.92 13.64 -5.70
C PHE A 246 -27.00 13.17 -6.67
N VAL A 247 -27.62 14.12 -7.36
CA VAL A 247 -28.38 13.83 -8.58
C VAL A 247 -27.36 13.31 -9.59
N GLU A 248 -27.32 12.00 -9.76
CA GLU A 248 -26.64 11.37 -10.87
C GLU A 248 -27.25 11.97 -12.15
N PRO A 249 -26.50 12.70 -12.99
CA PRO A 249 -27.03 13.18 -14.25
C PRO A 249 -27.34 11.93 -15.06
N ASN A 250 -28.64 11.64 -15.13
CA ASN A 250 -29.25 10.58 -15.90
C ASN A 250 -28.65 10.60 -17.31
N SER A 251 -27.63 9.78 -17.53
CA SER A 251 -27.00 9.60 -18.83
C SER A 251 -27.84 8.58 -19.59
N GLY A 252 -29.10 8.94 -19.80
CA GLY A 252 -29.97 8.28 -20.75
C GLY A 252 -29.41 8.49 -22.16
N PRO A 253 -29.46 7.48 -23.03
CA PRO A 253 -28.98 7.61 -24.39
C PRO A 253 -29.91 8.53 -25.19
N GLY A 254 -29.50 9.78 -25.34
CA GLY A 254 -29.77 10.69 -26.45
C GLY A 254 -31.21 10.81 -26.95
N ASP A 255 -31.95 11.79 -26.43
CA ASP A 255 -32.91 12.55 -27.23
C ASP A 255 -32.26 13.89 -27.65
N PRO A 256 -31.95 14.10 -28.94
CA PRO A 256 -31.26 15.28 -29.44
C PRO A 256 -32.20 16.47 -29.75
N ASP A 257 -33.34 16.61 -29.06
CA ASP A 257 -34.33 17.65 -29.41
C ASP A 257 -34.96 18.34 -28.19
N SER A 258 -34.16 19.11 -27.47
CA SER A 258 -34.70 20.07 -26.50
C SER A 258 -33.93 21.38 -26.59
N GLY A 259 -34.54 22.30 -27.34
CA GLY A 259 -34.02 23.61 -27.68
C GLY A 259 -33.61 24.45 -26.48
N LEU A 260 -32.37 24.92 -26.53
CA LEU A 260 -31.86 26.02 -25.74
C LEU A 260 -32.54 27.31 -26.19
N GLN A 261 -33.40 27.88 -25.34
CA GLN A 261 -33.80 29.28 -25.50
C GLN A 261 -32.60 30.19 -25.17
N PRO A 262 -32.32 31.21 -25.98
CA PRO A 262 -31.23 32.15 -25.72
C PRO A 262 -31.55 33.06 -24.52
N ILE A 263 -30.54 33.25 -23.67
CA ILE A 263 -30.53 34.15 -22.53
C ILE A 263 -30.55 35.61 -23.05
N PRO A 264 -31.49 36.47 -22.62
CA PRO A 264 -31.52 37.87 -23.03
C PRO A 264 -30.39 38.65 -22.34
N THR A 265 -29.39 39.06 -23.12
CA THR A 265 -28.35 40.01 -22.70
C THR A 265 -28.91 41.43 -22.69
N GLY A 266 -29.39 41.87 -21.53
CA GLY A 266 -29.77 43.27 -21.29
C GLY A 266 -28.54 44.18 -21.34
N ARG A 267 -28.45 44.98 -22.40
CA ARG A 267 -27.46 46.05 -22.60
C ARG A 267 -28.01 47.34 -21.96
N PRO A 268 -27.36 47.96 -20.96
CA PRO A 268 -27.74 49.28 -20.49
C PRO A 268 -27.37 50.31 -21.56
N GLY A 269 -28.39 50.95 -22.14
CA GLY A 269 -28.26 52.03 -23.10
C GLY A 269 -27.62 53.26 -22.47
N ALA A 270 -26.66 53.80 -23.19
CA ALA A 270 -25.92 55.01 -22.89
C ALA A 270 -26.86 56.24 -22.85
N GLY A 271 -26.51 57.18 -21.97
CA GLY A 271 -27.17 58.47 -21.84
C GLY A 271 -27.13 59.29 -23.13
N GLU A 272 -28.28 59.87 -23.43
CA GLU A 272 -28.50 60.84 -24.49
C GLU A 272 -28.62 62.23 -23.85
N PRO A 273 -27.72 63.19 -24.15
CA PRO A 273 -27.91 64.58 -23.78
C PRO A 273 -28.35 65.39 -25.00
N ALA A 274 -29.57 65.93 -24.97
CA ALA A 274 -30.02 67.05 -25.80
C ALA A 274 -31.21 67.70 -25.07
N ASP A 275 -31.01 68.80 -24.34
CA ASP A 275 -31.02 70.16 -24.90
C ASP A 275 -32.34 70.47 -25.63
N ARG A 276 -33.26 71.15 -24.93
CA ARG A 276 -34.15 72.11 -25.60
C ARG A 276 -34.73 73.13 -24.64
N SER A 277 -34.34 74.36 -24.94
CA SER A 277 -34.83 75.64 -24.47
C SER A 277 -36.32 75.88 -24.77
N ALA A 278 -36.89 76.85 -24.03
CA ALA A 278 -38.12 77.62 -24.25
C ALA A 278 -39.45 76.84 -24.04
N ASN A 279 -40.55 77.42 -23.56
CA ASN A 279 -41.01 78.81 -23.64
C ASN A 279 -42.20 79.00 -22.65
N ARG A 280 -42.35 80.24 -22.17
CA ARG A 280 -43.47 80.87 -21.42
C ARG A 280 -43.59 80.65 -19.91
#